data_AF-R7SI72-F1
#
_entry.id   AF-R7SI72-F1
#
_cell.length_a   1.000
_cell.length_b   1.000
_cell.length_c   1.000
_cell.angle_alpha   90.00
_cell.angle_beta   90.00
_cell.angle_gamma   90.00
#
_symmetry.space_group_name_H-M   'P 1'
#
loop_
_entity.id
_entity.type
_entity.pdbx_description
1 polymer ?
#
loop_
_entity_poly.entity_id
_entity_poly.type
_entity_poly.pdbx_seq_one_letter_code
_entity_poly.pdbx_strand_id
1 'polypeptide(L)'
;MPMQLGQLEQAMNMLSISTMRPDPLPNGVGPPFSLWYAPLTRESFTKAYFQQWILKHLVDQTMLKVEGREIDLYQLHYEVMSQNGYLIGFQHTAPNRPFQFVPTLVISQEQWPVIAGRLGFVNFPGNGHEPARSGPAIAVHIEQVYKRCLQYFDSQYLCHLFHNRRLSTLEQKVNGGDMSAGPSGPADPQGLSNMKDPKALGETISYAELSAPELQARGVPDHIIALVEKHRDQLKATLQQQRNCAKIIQIAAQGQPRDVSNPEMAIANAMLHHQANGMNRSSTPPNGQQQQQVQQRPGSAPGMLPISTGRPTLAQMVAAVAMVRRLKEENKHVQFPTTRPVHIDDAQRLEYNAQFKHLHRLVTTLDQKLPHLAVCMREDVIKKLVMMISVVQQQREMLSSNPTQYFMPLQWVQQMIMQVNQANHAFTTWVNNAMRSGPPADGN
;
A
#
# COMPACT_ATOMS: atom_id res chain seq x y z
N MET A 1 19.93 29.09 2.16
CA MET A 1 20.63 27.90 1.60
C MET A 1 19.68 26.71 1.68
N PRO A 2 19.02 26.27 0.58
CA PRO A 2 18.16 25.10 0.63
C PRO A 2 19.02 23.83 0.74
N MET A 3 18.75 22.98 1.75
CA MET A 3 19.41 21.68 1.85
C MET A 3 18.94 20.75 0.73
N GLN A 4 19.88 19.98 0.17
CA GLN A 4 19.64 19.02 -0.91
C GLN A 4 18.70 17.88 -0.47
N LEU A 5 17.81 17.48 -1.38
CA LEU A 5 16.78 16.43 -1.25
C LEU A 5 17.33 15.10 -0.68
N GLY A 6 18.61 14.80 -0.93
CA GLY A 6 19.29 13.62 -0.40
C GLY A 6 19.36 13.56 1.13
N GLN A 7 19.31 14.70 1.84
CA GLN A 7 19.37 14.68 3.30
C GLN A 7 18.04 14.27 3.96
N LEU A 8 16.89 14.54 3.31
CA LEU A 8 15.59 14.08 3.80
C LEU A 8 15.45 12.57 3.60
N GLU A 9 15.89 12.08 2.44
CA GLU A 9 15.93 10.64 2.13
C GLU A 9 16.91 9.91 3.07
N GLN A 10 18.08 10.50 3.32
CA GLN A 10 19.05 9.96 4.29
C GLN A 10 18.48 9.98 5.72
N ALA A 11 17.73 11.00 6.11
CA ALA A 11 17.07 11.05 7.41
C ALA A 11 15.90 10.05 7.55
N MET A 12 15.05 9.89 6.53
CA MET A 12 13.94 8.92 6.54
C MET A 12 14.46 7.48 6.41
N ASN A 13 15.56 7.25 5.70
CA ASN A 13 16.28 5.97 5.71
C ASN A 13 16.88 5.69 7.11
N MET A 14 17.45 6.70 7.79
CA MET A 14 17.92 6.56 9.17
C MET A 14 16.77 6.25 10.15
N LEU A 15 15.58 6.83 9.96
CA LEU A 15 14.39 6.55 10.78
C LEU A 15 13.80 5.15 10.53
N SER A 16 13.91 4.66 9.29
CA SER A 16 13.54 3.27 8.92
C SER A 16 14.48 2.24 9.57
N ILE A 17 15.73 2.62 9.86
CA ILE A 17 16.71 1.78 10.56
C ILE A 17 16.55 1.89 12.09
N SER A 18 16.19 3.06 12.62
CA SER A 18 16.04 3.30 14.06
C SER A 18 14.68 2.91 14.66
N THR A 19 13.73 2.41 13.87
CA THR A 19 12.53 1.71 14.39
C THR A 19 12.81 0.25 14.76
N MET A 20 14.07 -0.06 15.09
CA MET A 20 14.46 -1.26 15.84
C MET A 20 13.84 -1.18 17.25
N ARG A 21 12.64 -1.74 17.36
CA ARG A 21 12.01 -2.43 18.51
C ARG A 21 12.57 -2.09 19.92
N PRO A 22 11.74 -1.61 20.86
CA PRO A 22 11.82 -2.12 22.22
C PRO A 22 11.55 -3.63 22.15
N ASP A 23 12.29 -4.43 22.91
CA ASP A 23 12.29 -5.89 22.83
C ASP A 23 10.91 -6.48 22.51
N PRO A 24 10.79 -7.30 21.45
CA PRO A 24 9.65 -8.17 21.39
C PRO A 24 9.70 -9.06 22.61
N LEU A 25 8.56 -9.24 23.27
CA LEU A 25 8.30 -10.49 23.98
C LEU A 25 8.85 -11.64 23.10
N PRO A 26 9.57 -12.63 23.67
CA PRO A 26 10.48 -13.53 22.94
C PRO A 26 9.84 -14.46 21.88
N ASN A 27 8.61 -14.19 21.44
CA ASN A 27 7.87 -14.95 20.45
C ASN A 27 7.54 -14.07 19.24
N GLY A 28 8.57 -13.75 18.46
CA GLY A 28 8.49 -13.00 17.20
C GLY A 28 7.84 -13.78 16.06
N VAL A 29 6.53 -14.03 16.14
CA VAL A 29 5.75 -14.60 15.03
C VAL A 29 4.53 -13.72 14.78
N GLY A 30 4.77 -12.61 14.07
CA GLY A 30 3.69 -11.78 13.54
C GLY A 30 3.16 -12.34 12.22
N PRO A 31 1.88 -12.08 11.86
CA PRO A 31 1.29 -12.50 10.59
C PRO A 31 2.10 -12.03 9.36
N PRO A 32 2.19 -12.82 8.28
CA PRO A 32 2.89 -12.43 7.07
C PRO A 32 2.19 -11.36 6.21
N PHE A 33 0.94 -10.93 6.53
CA PHE A 33 0.17 -10.09 5.60
C PHE A 33 -0.65 -8.94 6.20
N SER A 34 -0.58 -8.70 7.50
CA SER A 34 -1.02 -7.40 7.99
C SER A 34 0.12 -6.42 7.69
N LEU A 35 -0.19 -5.40 6.90
CA LEU A 35 0.68 -4.23 6.72
C LEU A 35 0.69 -3.43 8.04
N TRP A 36 1.05 -4.08 9.15
CA TRP A 36 1.14 -3.48 10.46
C TRP A 36 2.25 -2.46 10.42
N TYR A 37 1.87 -1.20 10.46
CA TYR A 37 2.75 -0.10 10.78
C TYR A 37 2.59 0.20 12.26
N ALA A 38 3.67 0.65 12.89
CA ALA A 38 3.65 1.17 14.25
C ALA A 38 3.76 2.69 14.19
N PRO A 39 3.16 3.42 15.15
CA PRO A 39 3.46 4.83 15.34
C PRO A 39 4.96 5.03 15.52
N LEU A 40 5.47 6.19 15.11
CA LEU A 40 6.84 6.57 15.40
C LEU A 40 7.04 6.67 16.92
N THR A 41 8.26 6.41 17.38
CA THR A 41 8.63 6.75 18.76
C THR A 41 8.65 8.27 18.92
N ARG A 42 8.46 8.80 20.14
CA ARG A 42 8.46 10.24 20.40
C ARG A 42 9.70 10.93 19.84
N GLU A 43 10.88 10.34 20.09
CA GLU A 43 12.14 10.86 19.59
C GLU A 43 12.22 10.87 18.05
N SER A 44 11.85 9.76 17.41
CA SER A 44 11.84 9.63 15.94
C SER A 44 10.87 10.62 15.30
N PHE A 45 9.68 10.75 15.88
CA PHE A 45 8.67 11.72 15.46
C PHE A 45 9.19 13.15 15.63
N THR A 46 9.74 13.50 16.79
CA THR A 46 10.24 14.85 17.04
C THR A 46 11.34 15.24 16.05
N LYS A 47 12.26 14.32 15.78
CA LYS A 47 13.31 14.52 14.78
C LYS A 47 12.72 14.66 13.36
N ALA A 48 11.87 13.75 12.94
CA ALA A 48 11.31 13.76 11.59
C ALA A 48 10.37 14.96 11.35
N TYR A 49 9.49 15.22 12.29
CA TYR A 49 8.43 16.21 12.18
C TYR A 49 8.93 17.61 12.51
N PHE A 50 9.41 17.85 13.73
CA PHE A 50 9.77 19.21 14.16
C PHE A 50 11.09 19.70 13.59
N GLN A 51 12.07 18.83 13.34
CA GLN A 51 13.37 19.31 12.83
C GLN A 51 13.42 19.37 11.31
N GLN A 52 12.59 18.60 10.59
CA GLN A 52 12.72 18.48 9.13
C GLN A 52 11.45 18.87 8.39
N TRP A 53 10.30 18.39 8.86
CA TRP A 53 9.04 18.61 8.18
C TRP A 53 8.52 20.04 8.35
N ILE A 54 8.46 20.53 9.59
CA ILE A 54 7.85 21.83 9.91
C ILE A 54 8.60 23.02 9.31
N LEU A 55 9.92 22.90 9.12
CA LEU A 55 10.74 23.93 8.46
C LEU A 55 10.30 24.17 7.00
N LYS A 56 9.66 23.17 6.38
CA LYS A 56 9.16 23.24 5.00
C LYS A 56 7.64 23.44 4.93
N HIS A 57 6.93 23.17 6.02
CA HIS A 57 5.48 23.22 6.10
C HIS A 57 5.09 24.03 7.32
N LEU A 58 4.98 25.35 7.15
CA LEU A 58 4.61 26.26 8.22
C LEU A 58 3.21 25.92 8.75
N VAL A 59 3.14 25.62 10.04
CA VAL A 59 1.90 25.33 10.76
C VAL A 59 1.51 26.58 11.54
N ASP A 60 0.27 27.03 11.36
CA ASP A 60 -0.32 28.09 12.17
C ASP A 60 -0.38 27.64 13.65
N GLN A 61 0.31 28.37 14.52
CA GLN A 61 0.39 28.04 15.94
C GLN A 61 -0.94 28.27 16.67
N THR A 62 -1.83 29.11 16.14
CA THR A 62 -3.11 29.43 16.79
C THR A 62 -4.08 28.25 16.74
N MET A 63 -4.02 27.42 15.68
CA MET A 63 -4.82 26.19 15.60
C MET A 63 -4.27 25.06 16.47
N LEU A 64 -3.08 25.19 17.06
CA LEU A 64 -2.54 24.18 17.98
C LEU A 64 -3.01 24.41 19.42
N LYS A 65 -3.94 25.33 19.65
CA LYS A 65 -4.49 25.66 20.97
C LYS A 65 -6.01 25.49 21.01
N VAL A 66 -6.49 24.75 22.01
CA VAL A 66 -7.91 24.58 22.31
C VAL A 66 -8.13 24.90 23.77
N GLU A 67 -9.01 25.87 24.06
CA GLU A 67 -9.31 26.30 25.44
C GLU A 67 -8.05 26.70 26.24
N GLY A 68 -7.06 27.31 25.57
CA GLY A 68 -5.79 27.71 26.20
C GLY A 68 -4.80 26.57 26.43
N ARG A 69 -5.13 25.32 26.08
CA ARG A 69 -4.22 24.17 26.13
C ARG A 69 -3.61 23.88 24.77
N GLU A 70 -2.32 23.56 24.76
CA GLU A 70 -1.61 23.15 23.54
C GLU A 70 -1.89 21.69 23.20
N ILE A 71 -2.05 21.40 21.91
CA ILE A 71 -2.26 20.04 21.39
C ILE A 71 -0.88 19.38 21.22
N ASP A 72 -0.62 18.29 21.94
CA ASP A 72 0.56 17.45 21.71
C ASP A 72 0.41 16.70 20.37
N LEU A 73 1.06 17.22 19.32
CA LEU A 73 1.05 16.63 17.98
C LEU A 73 1.61 15.21 17.93
N TYR A 74 2.58 14.88 18.79
CA TYR A 74 3.08 13.51 18.85
C TYR A 74 2.02 12.56 19.40
N GLN A 75 1.36 12.94 20.50
CA GLN A 75 0.32 12.09 21.08
C GLN A 75 -0.85 11.92 20.10
N LEU A 76 -1.21 12.99 19.37
CA LEU A 76 -2.24 12.93 18.35
C LEU A 76 -1.85 11.98 17.19
N HIS A 77 -0.61 12.05 16.69
CA HIS A 77 -0.07 11.07 15.74
C HIS A 77 -0.16 9.64 16.27
N TYR A 78 0.29 9.43 17.52
CA TYR A 78 0.32 8.12 18.16
C TYR A 78 -1.09 7.51 18.28
N GLU A 79 -2.08 8.29 18.72
CA GLU A 79 -3.46 7.82 18.85
C GLU A 79 -4.09 7.44 17.50
N VAL A 80 -3.85 8.21 16.44
CA VAL A 80 -4.39 7.90 15.11
C VAL A 80 -3.71 6.68 14.51
N MET A 81 -2.39 6.59 14.59
CA MET A 81 -1.62 5.45 14.06
C MET A 81 -1.91 4.15 14.81
N SER A 82 -2.01 4.19 16.14
CA SER A 82 -2.30 3.02 16.97
C SER A 82 -3.70 2.45 16.75
N GLN A 83 -4.65 3.26 16.30
CA GLN A 83 -6.00 2.83 15.93
C GLN A 83 -6.09 2.31 14.48
N ASN A 84 -4.96 2.05 13.81
CA ASN A 84 -4.89 1.74 12.39
C ASN A 84 -5.61 2.79 11.54
N GLY A 85 -5.39 4.07 11.86
CA GLY A 85 -6.07 5.19 11.22
C GLY A 85 -5.87 5.30 9.72
N TYR A 86 -4.95 4.53 9.13
CA TYR A 86 -4.76 4.42 7.69
C TYR A 86 -5.06 3.04 7.15
N LEU A 87 -5.81 3.02 6.05
CA LEU A 87 -5.89 1.88 5.14
C LEU A 87 -4.91 2.08 3.99
N ILE A 88 -4.04 1.10 3.78
CA ILE A 88 -3.05 1.13 2.70
C ILE A 88 -3.69 0.54 1.44
N GLY A 89 -4.09 1.42 0.52
CA GLY A 89 -4.59 1.04 -0.80
C GLY A 89 -3.48 0.96 -1.85
N PHE A 90 -3.81 0.34 -2.98
CA PHE A 90 -3.01 0.37 -4.20
C PHE A 90 -3.81 1.08 -5.27
N GLN A 91 -3.27 2.17 -5.80
CA GLN A 91 -3.94 2.92 -6.87
C GLN A 91 -3.02 3.10 -8.07
N HIS A 92 -3.63 3.04 -9.25
CA HIS A 92 -2.99 3.37 -10.52
C HIS A 92 -3.27 4.84 -10.81
N THR A 93 -2.27 5.71 -10.66
CA THR A 93 -2.46 7.15 -10.81
C THR A 93 -2.48 7.61 -12.28
N ALA A 94 -1.92 6.81 -13.19
CA ALA A 94 -1.93 7.09 -14.64
C ALA A 94 -1.62 5.81 -15.44
N PRO A 95 -2.17 5.62 -16.65
CA PRO A 95 -1.77 4.53 -17.54
C PRO A 95 -0.24 4.55 -17.70
N ASN A 96 0.41 3.38 -17.55
CA ASN A 96 1.87 3.17 -17.57
C ASN A 96 2.68 3.60 -16.33
N ARG A 97 2.05 3.95 -15.19
CA ARG A 97 2.78 4.15 -13.93
C ARG A 97 2.70 2.92 -13.03
N PRO A 98 3.78 2.56 -12.31
CA PRO A 98 3.70 1.47 -11.35
C PRO A 98 2.65 1.79 -10.28
N PHE A 99 1.98 0.76 -9.76
CA PHE A 99 1.06 0.90 -8.63
C PHE A 99 1.74 1.65 -7.48
N GLN A 100 1.06 2.67 -6.99
CA GLN A 100 1.52 3.45 -5.85
C GLN A 100 0.73 3.04 -4.62
N PHE A 101 1.41 3.00 -3.47
CA PHE A 101 0.76 2.91 -2.19
C PHE A 101 0.05 4.23 -1.92
N VAL A 102 -1.23 4.17 -1.59
CA VAL A 102 -2.03 5.34 -1.23
C VAL A 102 -2.58 5.10 0.17
N PRO A 103 -1.93 5.65 1.21
CA PRO A 103 -2.45 5.63 2.57
C PRO A 103 -3.68 6.54 2.64
N THR A 104 -4.84 5.97 2.93
CA THR A 104 -6.09 6.69 3.11
C THR A 104 -6.45 6.72 4.59
N LEU A 105 -6.67 7.91 5.14
CA LEU A 105 -7.17 8.07 6.51
C LEU A 105 -8.59 7.50 6.61
N VAL A 106 -8.81 6.55 7.53
CA VAL A 106 -10.06 5.80 7.73
C VAL A 106 -10.65 5.98 9.14
N ILE A 107 -10.18 6.99 9.89
CA ILE A 107 -10.76 7.34 11.19
C ILE A 107 -12.20 7.81 10.99
N SER A 108 -13.15 7.15 11.66
CA SER A 108 -14.57 7.53 11.59
C SER A 108 -14.86 8.79 12.41
N GLN A 109 -15.92 9.52 12.05
CA GLN A 109 -16.23 10.79 12.71
C GLN A 109 -16.50 10.64 14.23
N GLU A 110 -17.04 9.49 14.63
CA GLU A 110 -17.31 9.10 16.02
C GLU A 110 -16.05 8.73 16.84
N GLN A 111 -14.90 8.50 16.18
CA GLN A 111 -13.63 8.19 16.87
C GLN A 111 -12.90 9.45 17.34
N TRP A 112 -13.09 10.59 16.67
CA TRP A 112 -12.43 11.85 17.06
C TRP A 112 -12.73 12.30 18.49
N PRO A 113 -13.98 12.20 19.02
CA PRO A 113 -14.25 12.49 20.43
C PRO A 113 -13.43 11.62 21.39
N VAL A 114 -13.21 10.35 21.06
CA VAL A 114 -12.41 9.43 21.88
C VAL A 114 -10.92 9.80 21.80
N ILE A 115 -10.40 10.07 20.60
CA ILE A 115 -9.01 10.53 20.40
C ILE A 115 -8.76 11.81 21.18
N ALA A 116 -9.64 12.80 21.06
CA ALA A 116 -9.54 14.05 21.81
C ALA A 116 -9.62 13.85 23.33
N GLY A 117 -10.48 12.95 23.80
CA GLY A 117 -10.53 12.55 25.22
C GLY A 117 -9.20 11.96 25.71
N ARG A 118 -8.54 11.11 24.92
CA ARG A 118 -7.22 10.55 25.23
C ARG A 118 -6.09 11.57 25.21
N LEU A 119 -6.25 12.67 24.45
CA LEU A 119 -5.36 13.83 24.50
C LEU A 119 -5.57 14.70 25.76
N GLY A 120 -6.51 14.34 26.64
CA GLY A 120 -6.82 15.06 27.87
C GLY A 120 -7.93 16.11 27.71
N PHE A 121 -8.55 16.23 26.54
CA PHE A 121 -9.71 17.11 26.34
C PHE A 121 -11.01 16.37 26.70
N VAL A 122 -11.21 16.09 27.99
CA VAL A 122 -12.34 15.30 28.48
C VAL A 122 -13.50 16.21 28.88
N ASN A 123 -14.67 16.02 28.27
CA ASN A 123 -15.94 16.59 28.73
C ASN A 123 -16.86 15.51 29.33
N PHE A 124 -16.72 14.28 28.85
CA PHE A 124 -17.46 13.11 29.31
C PHE A 124 -16.45 12.07 29.83
N PRO A 125 -16.31 11.92 31.15
CA PRO A 125 -15.39 10.94 31.71
C PRO A 125 -15.81 9.52 31.32
N GLY A 126 -14.83 8.63 31.14
CA GLY A 126 -15.11 7.23 30.85
C GLY A 126 -15.74 6.52 32.05
N ASN A 127 -16.74 5.68 31.82
CA ASN A 127 -17.12 4.61 32.73
C ASN A 127 -16.30 3.38 32.32
N GLY A 128 -15.94 2.42 33.19
CA GLY A 128 -14.97 1.35 32.86
C GLY A 128 -15.21 0.52 31.56
N HIS A 129 -16.36 0.69 30.89
CA HIS A 129 -16.67 0.11 29.58
C HIS A 129 -16.52 1.07 28.39
N GLU A 130 -16.58 2.39 28.61
CA GLU A 130 -16.48 3.40 27.56
C GLU A 130 -15.29 4.35 27.81
N PRO A 131 -14.47 4.62 26.77
CA PRO A 131 -13.36 5.55 26.93
C PRO A 131 -13.86 6.97 27.17
N ALA A 132 -13.06 7.79 27.88
CA ALA A 132 -13.34 9.21 28.03
C ALA A 132 -13.45 9.89 26.65
N ARG A 133 -14.38 10.86 26.54
CA ARG A 133 -14.67 11.56 25.28
C ARG A 133 -14.65 13.08 25.47
N SER A 134 -14.29 13.80 24.40
CA SER A 134 -14.46 15.24 24.30
C SER A 134 -15.88 15.62 23.84
N GLY A 135 -16.19 16.92 23.92
CA GLY A 135 -17.33 17.49 23.22
C GLY A 135 -17.16 17.49 21.69
N PRO A 136 -18.25 17.60 20.92
CA PRO A 136 -18.20 17.58 19.44
C PRO A 136 -17.34 18.69 18.83
N ALA A 137 -17.39 19.91 19.39
CA ALA A 137 -16.61 21.04 18.88
C ALA A 137 -15.10 20.79 18.96
N ILE A 138 -14.63 20.24 20.08
CA ILE A 138 -13.22 19.87 20.27
C ILE A 138 -12.84 18.73 19.31
N ALA A 139 -13.69 17.71 19.16
CA ALA A 139 -13.43 16.59 18.27
C ALA A 139 -13.21 17.05 16.81
N VAL A 140 -14.09 17.92 16.30
CA VAL A 140 -13.95 18.51 14.96
C VAL A 140 -12.67 19.33 14.84
N HIS A 141 -12.31 20.08 15.89
CA HIS A 141 -11.07 20.85 15.88
C HIS A 141 -9.83 19.94 15.85
N ILE A 142 -9.78 18.89 16.67
CA ILE A 142 -8.69 17.90 16.67
C ILE A 142 -8.57 17.20 15.31
N GLU A 143 -9.69 16.84 14.69
CA GLU A 143 -9.71 16.30 13.33
C GLU A 143 -9.06 17.28 12.33
N GLN A 144 -9.44 18.56 12.38
CA GLN A 144 -8.89 19.59 11.48
C GLN A 144 -7.39 19.79 11.71
N VAL A 145 -6.94 19.83 12.96
CA VAL A 145 -5.52 19.93 13.31
C VAL A 145 -4.76 18.74 12.76
N TYR A 146 -5.27 17.53 12.94
CA TYR A 146 -4.66 16.33 12.37
C TYR A 146 -4.53 16.42 10.85
N LYS A 147 -5.63 16.73 10.15
CA LYS A 147 -5.65 16.82 8.68
C LYS A 147 -4.69 17.86 8.13
N ARG A 148 -4.56 19.02 8.81
CA ARG A 148 -3.69 20.11 8.38
C ARG A 148 -2.22 19.89 8.73
N CYS A 149 -1.94 19.32 9.90
CA CYS A 149 -0.58 19.25 10.43
C CYS A 149 0.08 17.90 10.15
N LEU A 150 -0.63 16.81 10.39
CA LEU A 150 -0.06 15.46 10.49
C LEU A 150 -0.40 14.56 9.31
N GLN A 151 -1.59 14.68 8.72
CA GLN A 151 -2.06 13.71 7.75
C GLN A 151 -1.09 13.54 6.57
N TYR A 152 -0.59 14.64 6.01
CA TYR A 152 0.33 14.58 4.88
C TYR A 152 1.69 13.99 5.26
N PHE A 153 2.20 14.34 6.44
CA PHE A 153 3.44 13.77 6.99
C PHE A 153 3.31 12.25 7.17
N ASP A 154 2.23 11.79 7.81
CA ASP A 154 1.99 10.38 8.09
C ASP A 154 1.77 9.57 6.82
N SER A 155 1.06 10.11 5.83
CA SER A 155 0.94 9.47 4.52
C SER A 155 2.31 9.28 3.85
N GLN A 156 3.21 10.27 3.90
CA GLN A 156 4.55 10.15 3.31
C GLN A 156 5.41 9.13 4.07
N TYR A 157 5.36 9.16 5.40
CA TYR A 157 6.04 8.18 6.23
C TYR A 157 5.59 6.74 5.91
N LEU A 158 4.27 6.50 5.83
CA LEU A 158 3.72 5.19 5.50
C LEU A 158 4.13 4.74 4.10
N CYS A 159 4.04 5.61 3.10
CA CYS A 159 4.52 5.31 1.74
C CYS A 159 5.98 4.84 1.73
N HIS A 160 6.85 5.54 2.46
CA HIS A 160 8.26 5.17 2.58
C HIS A 160 8.46 3.84 3.30
N LEU A 161 7.77 3.63 4.42
CA LEU A 161 7.82 2.37 5.19
C LEU A 161 7.46 1.16 4.33
N PHE A 162 6.39 1.25 3.54
CA PHE A 162 5.95 0.16 2.67
C PHE A 162 6.85 -0.06 1.47
N HIS A 163 7.42 1.01 0.93
CA HIS A 163 8.41 0.92 -0.12
C HIS A 163 9.65 0.15 0.34
N ASN A 164 10.19 0.50 1.52
CA ASN A 164 11.38 -0.14 2.09
C ASN A 164 11.12 -1.62 2.39
N ARG A 165 9.96 -1.95 2.98
CA ARG A 165 9.57 -3.35 3.23
C ARG A 165 9.52 -4.17 1.95
N ARG A 166 8.98 -3.62 0.86
CA ARG A 166 8.91 -4.31 -0.43
C ARG A 166 10.30 -4.63 -0.99
N LEU A 167 11.26 -3.72 -0.83
CA LEU A 167 12.65 -3.95 -1.26
C LEU A 167 13.28 -5.08 -0.44
N SER A 168 13.14 -5.05 0.89
CA SER A 168 13.70 -6.09 1.76
C SER A 168 13.12 -7.49 1.51
N THR A 169 11.83 -7.61 1.17
CA THR A 169 11.25 -8.93 0.83
C THR A 169 11.83 -9.51 -0.47
N LEU A 170 12.22 -8.65 -1.42
CA LEU A 170 12.82 -9.12 -2.67
C LEU A 170 14.21 -9.72 -2.45
N GLU A 171 14.98 -9.18 -1.51
CA GLU A 171 16.33 -9.65 -1.17
C GLU A 171 16.30 -11.00 -0.45
N GLN A 172 15.31 -11.22 0.41
CA GLN A 172 15.20 -12.46 1.18
C GLN A 172 14.86 -13.67 0.30
N LYS A 173 14.14 -13.46 -0.81
CA LYS A 173 13.77 -14.54 -1.74
C LYS A 173 14.95 -15.04 -2.60
N VAL A 174 16.04 -14.28 -2.68
CA VAL A 174 17.28 -14.71 -3.37
C VAL A 174 18.17 -15.56 -2.44
N ASN A 175 17.80 -15.71 -1.15
CA ASN A 175 18.63 -16.39 -0.15
C ASN A 175 18.02 -17.67 0.45
N GLY A 176 16.82 -18.08 0.00
CA GLY A 176 16.09 -19.24 0.55
C GLY A 176 16.16 -20.50 -0.31
N GLY A 177 17.32 -20.80 -0.91
CA GLY A 177 17.56 -22.08 -1.58
C GLY A 177 17.86 -23.16 -0.54
N ASP A 178 17.03 -24.21 -0.53
CA ASP A 178 17.14 -25.44 0.26
C ASP A 178 18.59 -25.92 0.46
N MET A 179 19.06 -25.92 1.70
CA MET A 179 20.12 -26.82 2.13
C MET A 179 19.49 -28.18 2.47
N SER A 180 19.15 -28.93 1.43
CA SER A 180 19.01 -30.39 1.55
C SER A 180 20.32 -31.01 1.08
N ALA A 181 20.93 -31.77 1.98
CA ALA A 181 22.26 -32.34 1.86
C ALA A 181 22.46 -33.17 0.58
N GLY A 182 23.36 -32.73 -0.28
CA GLY A 182 23.90 -33.51 -1.41
C GLY A 182 25.39 -33.21 -1.57
N PRO A 183 26.27 -34.23 -1.73
CA PRO A 183 27.70 -34.01 -1.78
C PRO A 183 28.17 -33.59 -3.18
N SER A 184 29.03 -32.56 -3.19
CA SER A 184 30.06 -32.28 -4.19
C SER A 184 29.62 -31.97 -5.63
N GLY A 185 29.37 -30.69 -5.90
CA GLY A 185 29.41 -30.08 -7.24
C GLY A 185 30.21 -28.76 -7.21
N PRO A 186 30.85 -28.35 -8.32
CA PRO A 186 31.77 -27.21 -8.36
C PRO A 186 31.02 -25.90 -8.11
N ALA A 187 31.67 -25.01 -7.36
CA ALA A 187 31.13 -23.81 -6.74
C ALA A 187 30.52 -22.81 -7.75
N ASP A 188 29.22 -22.55 -7.63
CA ASP A 188 28.57 -21.40 -8.25
C ASP A 188 28.69 -20.14 -7.36
N PRO A 189 29.01 -18.96 -7.91
CA PRO A 189 29.22 -17.76 -7.14
C PRO A 189 27.90 -17.12 -6.66
N GLN A 190 27.63 -17.28 -5.35
CA GLN A 190 26.62 -16.59 -4.55
C GLN A 190 26.80 -15.06 -4.63
N GLY A 191 25.91 -14.37 -5.33
CA GLY A 191 26.13 -12.97 -5.75
C GLY A 191 25.75 -11.91 -4.72
N LEU A 192 24.47 -11.55 -4.60
CA LEU A 192 24.06 -10.35 -3.84
C LEU A 192 23.72 -10.63 -2.37
N SER A 193 23.40 -11.88 -2.06
CA SER A 193 22.76 -12.24 -0.80
C SER A 193 23.70 -12.30 0.42
N ASN A 194 25.02 -12.25 0.19
CA ASN A 194 26.04 -12.25 1.24
C ASN A 194 26.35 -10.84 1.77
N MET A 195 25.87 -9.78 1.12
CA MET A 195 26.00 -8.41 1.64
C MET A 195 24.98 -8.17 2.75
N LYS A 196 25.36 -8.50 3.99
CA LYS A 196 24.57 -8.21 5.20
C LYS A 196 24.60 -6.75 5.61
N ASP A 197 25.54 -5.97 5.08
CA ASP A 197 25.69 -4.55 5.42
C ASP A 197 24.81 -3.67 4.50
N PRO A 198 23.75 -3.01 5.03
CA PRO A 198 22.89 -2.13 4.25
C PRO A 198 23.63 -0.93 3.65
N LYS A 199 24.76 -0.51 4.26
CA LYS A 199 25.57 0.59 3.73
C LYS A 199 26.33 0.15 2.47
N ALA A 200 26.92 -1.04 2.50
CA ALA A 200 27.60 -1.62 1.35
C ALA A 200 26.65 -1.84 0.17
N LEU A 201 25.40 -2.22 0.44
CA LEU A 201 24.36 -2.34 -0.58
C LEU A 201 24.04 -0.98 -1.22
N GLY A 202 23.87 0.07 -0.42
CA GLY A 202 23.63 1.43 -0.93
C GLY A 202 24.76 1.92 -1.85
N GLU A 203 26.00 1.67 -1.47
CA GLU A 203 27.18 1.96 -2.29
C GLU A 203 27.18 1.13 -3.59
N THR A 204 26.85 -0.16 -3.51
CA THR A 204 26.75 -1.06 -4.68
C THR A 204 25.66 -0.61 -5.67
N ILE A 205 24.51 -0.13 -5.19
CA ILE A 205 23.46 0.44 -6.05
C ILE A 205 23.96 1.70 -6.76
N SER A 206 24.72 2.56 -6.06
CA SER A 206 25.30 3.78 -6.66
C SER A 206 26.32 3.47 -7.77
N TYR A 207 27.03 2.34 -7.67
CA TYR A 207 27.99 1.88 -8.68
C TYR A 207 27.33 1.39 -9.97
N ALA A 208 26.02 1.14 -9.98
CA ALA A 208 25.32 0.65 -11.17
C ALA A 208 25.34 1.63 -12.36
N GLU A 209 25.60 2.92 -12.11
CA GLU A 209 25.73 3.94 -13.16
C GLU A 209 27.14 4.05 -13.75
N LEU A 210 28.14 3.47 -13.08
CA LEU A 210 29.54 3.55 -13.47
C LEU A 210 29.94 2.29 -14.24
N SER A 211 30.80 2.46 -15.24
CA SER A 211 31.42 1.36 -15.98
C SER A 211 32.50 0.65 -15.13
N ALA A 212 32.82 -0.61 -15.45
CA ALA A 212 33.86 -1.35 -14.74
C ALA A 212 35.22 -0.61 -14.68
N PRO A 213 35.72 0.02 -15.78
CA PRO A 213 36.97 0.79 -15.73
C PRO A 213 36.90 1.99 -14.78
N GLU A 214 35.75 2.68 -14.70
CA GLU A 214 35.56 3.80 -13.77
C GLU A 214 35.53 3.34 -12.32
N LEU A 215 34.91 2.19 -12.04
CA LEU A 215 34.90 1.58 -10.71
C LEU A 215 36.32 1.19 -10.29
N GLN A 216 37.10 0.59 -11.19
CA GLN A 216 38.49 0.22 -10.94
C GLN A 216 39.37 1.46 -10.69
N ALA A 217 39.19 2.53 -11.47
CA ALA A 217 39.87 3.81 -11.27
C ALA A 217 39.54 4.47 -9.92
N ARG A 218 38.37 4.15 -9.34
CA ARG A 218 37.95 4.61 -8.00
C ARG A 218 38.41 3.67 -6.88
N GLY A 219 39.19 2.63 -7.18
CA GLY A 219 39.66 1.66 -6.20
C GLY A 219 38.57 0.72 -5.67
N VAL A 220 37.47 0.55 -6.41
CA VAL A 220 36.42 -0.40 -6.03
C VAL A 220 36.96 -1.83 -6.21
N PRO A 221 36.83 -2.72 -5.21
CA PRO A 221 37.35 -4.09 -5.32
C PRO A 221 36.73 -4.89 -6.47
N ASP A 222 37.54 -5.72 -7.16
CA ASP A 222 37.12 -6.46 -8.35
C ASP A 222 35.89 -7.36 -8.13
N HIS A 223 35.74 -7.94 -6.94
CA HIS A 223 34.57 -8.77 -6.62
C HIS A 223 33.26 -7.95 -6.58
N ILE A 224 33.33 -6.68 -6.17
CA ILE A 224 32.19 -5.75 -6.21
C ILE A 224 31.92 -5.33 -7.64
N ILE A 225 32.97 -5.09 -8.44
CA ILE A 225 32.82 -4.77 -9.87
C ILE A 225 32.13 -5.92 -10.61
N ALA A 226 32.59 -7.15 -10.41
CA ALA A 226 31.98 -8.35 -11.00
C ALA A 226 30.52 -8.53 -10.55
N LEU A 227 30.23 -8.24 -9.28
CA LEU A 227 28.88 -8.28 -8.73
C LEU A 227 27.97 -7.22 -9.37
N VAL A 228 28.45 -5.98 -9.48
CA VAL A 228 27.73 -4.86 -10.11
C VAL A 228 27.48 -5.15 -11.58
N GLU A 229 28.47 -5.65 -12.33
CA GLU A 229 28.30 -6.05 -13.74
C GLU A 229 27.27 -7.16 -13.90
N LYS A 230 27.34 -8.21 -13.07
CA LYS A 230 26.39 -9.35 -13.09
C LYS A 230 24.95 -8.93 -12.83
N HIS A 231 24.74 -7.92 -11.98
CA HIS A 231 23.41 -7.46 -11.56
C HIS A 231 23.08 -6.03 -12.01
N ARG A 232 23.79 -5.50 -13.01
CA ARG A 232 23.73 -4.07 -13.37
C ARG A 232 22.33 -3.60 -13.72
N ASP A 233 21.58 -4.37 -14.50
CA ASP A 233 20.23 -3.99 -14.91
C ASP A 233 19.27 -3.92 -13.73
N GLN A 234 19.39 -4.86 -12.78
CA GLN A 234 18.60 -4.86 -11.55
C GLN A 234 18.95 -3.65 -10.68
N LEU A 235 20.24 -3.38 -10.47
CA LEU A 235 20.70 -2.25 -9.67
C LEU A 235 20.30 -0.90 -10.32
N LYS A 236 20.38 -0.78 -11.65
CA LYS A 236 19.89 0.38 -12.41
C LYS A 236 18.38 0.56 -12.27
N ALA A 237 17.60 -0.52 -12.34
CA ALA A 237 16.16 -0.45 -12.13
C ALA A 237 15.82 0.04 -10.71
N THR A 238 16.52 -0.47 -9.70
CA THR A 238 16.39 -0.03 -8.30
C THR A 238 16.75 1.45 -8.14
N LEU A 239 17.85 1.89 -8.74
CA LEU A 239 18.29 3.29 -8.68
C LEU A 239 17.31 4.23 -9.40
N GLN A 240 16.81 3.85 -10.58
CA GLN A 240 15.80 4.62 -11.31
C GLN A 240 14.49 4.72 -10.52
N GLN A 241 14.13 3.65 -9.80
CA GLN A 241 12.98 3.65 -8.91
C GLN A 241 13.15 4.64 -7.74
N GLN A 242 14.33 4.68 -7.10
CA GLN A 242 14.64 5.68 -6.08
C GLN A 242 14.50 7.11 -6.63
N ARG A 243 15.07 7.38 -7.81
CA ARG A 243 14.96 8.71 -8.48
C ARG A 243 13.52 9.10 -8.78
N ASN A 244 12.70 8.16 -9.25
CA ASN A 244 11.29 8.41 -9.55
C ASN A 244 10.49 8.73 -8.27
N CYS A 245 10.77 8.03 -7.17
CA CYS A 245 10.18 8.34 -5.86
C CYS A 245 10.56 9.74 -5.39
N ALA A 246 11.85 10.09 -5.46
CA ALA A 246 12.33 11.42 -5.12
C ALA A 246 11.63 12.51 -5.94
N LYS A 247 11.41 12.28 -7.24
CA LYS A 247 10.65 13.20 -8.12
C LYS A 247 9.18 13.34 -7.72
N ILE A 248 8.49 12.26 -7.36
CA ILE A 248 7.08 12.31 -6.93
C ILE A 248 6.95 13.11 -5.63
N ILE A 249 7.89 12.91 -4.69
CA ILE A 249 7.95 13.68 -3.44
C ILE A 249 8.23 15.16 -3.72
N GLN A 250 9.09 15.47 -4.70
CA GLN A 250 9.39 16.84 -5.10
C GLN A 250 8.20 17.56 -5.75
N ILE A 251 7.44 16.87 -6.61
CA ILE A 251 6.22 17.41 -7.25
C ILE A 251 5.14 17.69 -6.19
N ALA A 252 4.99 16.81 -5.21
CA ALA A 252 4.03 17.01 -4.12
C ALA A 252 4.47 18.11 -3.13
N ALA A 253 5.77 18.44 -3.07
CA ALA A 253 6.30 19.52 -2.23
C ALA A 253 6.26 20.92 -2.90
N GLN A 254 6.21 21.02 -4.23
CA GLN A 254 6.08 22.29 -4.95
C GLN A 254 4.62 22.69 -5.16
N GLY A 255 3.85 22.81 -4.06
CA GLY A 255 2.44 23.17 -4.07
C GLY A 255 2.05 24.15 -5.19
N GLN A 256 1.13 23.72 -6.05
CA GLN A 256 0.53 24.60 -7.05
C GLN A 256 -0.01 25.87 -6.36
N PRO A 257 0.18 27.06 -6.94
CA PRO A 257 -0.52 28.24 -6.48
C PRO A 257 -2.01 28.06 -6.78
N ARG A 258 -2.83 28.05 -5.71
CA ARG A 258 -4.27 28.26 -5.84
C ARG A 258 -4.48 29.70 -6.29
N ASP A 259 -4.89 29.87 -7.54
CA ASP A 259 -5.56 31.07 -7.99
C ASP A 259 -6.97 31.06 -7.37
N VAL A 260 -7.20 32.01 -6.46
CA VAL A 260 -8.44 32.15 -5.69
C VAL A 260 -9.17 33.37 -6.23
N SER A 261 -10.14 33.14 -7.11
CA SER A 261 -11.21 34.11 -7.36
C SER A 261 -12.51 33.46 -6.93
N ASN A 262 -12.92 33.79 -5.71
CA ASN A 262 -14.29 33.66 -5.23
C ASN A 262 -14.85 35.08 -5.08
N PRO A 263 -16.16 35.26 -5.19
CA PRO A 263 -16.84 35.67 -3.96
C PRO A 263 -18.16 34.93 -3.69
N GLU A 264 -18.29 34.50 -2.44
CA GLU A 264 -19.45 34.61 -1.53
C GLU A 264 -20.54 35.61 -1.97
N MET A 265 -21.84 35.53 -1.67
CA MET A 265 -22.68 34.80 -0.70
C MET A 265 -24.15 35.17 -1.06
N ALA A 266 -25.16 34.30 -0.86
CA ALA A 266 -26.49 34.69 -0.32
C ALA A 266 -27.57 33.59 -0.43
N ILE A 267 -28.37 33.58 0.63
CA ILE A 267 -29.47 32.71 0.99
C ILE A 267 -30.79 33.17 0.33
N ALA A 268 -31.70 32.21 0.12
CA ALA A 268 -33.15 32.30 -0.09
C ALA A 268 -33.84 33.69 -0.09
N ASN A 269 -34.41 34.08 -1.23
CA ASN A 269 -35.81 34.50 -1.41
C ASN A 269 -36.06 34.98 -2.86
N ALA A 270 -37.36 34.98 -3.23
CA ALA A 270 -37.99 35.68 -4.35
C ALA A 270 -38.16 34.95 -5.71
N MET A 271 -39.42 34.56 -5.93
CA MET A 271 -40.15 34.53 -7.20
C MET A 271 -39.99 35.81 -8.03
N LEU A 272 -40.29 35.65 -9.32
CA LEU A 272 -40.92 36.61 -10.25
C LEU A 272 -40.01 37.36 -11.26
N HIS A 273 -40.51 37.40 -12.49
CA HIS A 273 -40.20 38.25 -13.65
C HIS A 273 -39.18 37.79 -14.73
N HIS A 274 -39.73 37.09 -15.73
CA HIS A 274 -39.88 37.47 -17.14
C HIS A 274 -38.83 38.37 -17.86
N GLN A 275 -38.40 37.85 -19.03
CA GLN A 275 -38.47 38.47 -20.37
C GLN A 275 -37.25 39.24 -20.95
N ALA A 276 -36.98 38.86 -22.21
CA ALA A 276 -36.71 39.70 -23.38
C ALA A 276 -35.28 39.79 -23.94
N ASN A 277 -35.19 39.20 -25.15
CA ASN A 277 -34.65 39.75 -26.40
C ASN A 277 -33.15 40.03 -26.61
N GLY A 278 -32.70 39.57 -27.79
CA GLY A 278 -31.88 40.38 -28.71
C GLY A 278 -30.66 39.67 -29.27
N MET A 279 -30.80 38.78 -30.27
CA MET A 279 -30.55 39.04 -31.71
C MET A 279 -29.07 39.17 -32.16
N ASN A 280 -28.70 38.21 -33.04
CA ASN A 280 -28.11 38.42 -34.38
C ASN A 280 -26.56 38.48 -34.52
N ARG A 281 -25.94 37.48 -35.17
CA ARG A 281 -25.66 37.49 -36.64
C ARG A 281 -24.78 36.32 -37.12
N SER A 282 -25.23 35.81 -38.27
CA SER A 282 -24.64 34.97 -39.32
C SER A 282 -23.16 35.18 -39.69
N SER A 283 -22.45 34.11 -40.10
CA SER A 283 -22.14 33.76 -41.51
C SER A 283 -20.93 32.80 -41.65
N THR A 284 -21.13 31.75 -42.46
CA THR A 284 -20.16 30.84 -43.10
C THR A 284 -19.43 31.57 -44.29
N PRO A 285 -18.52 31.00 -45.13
CA PRO A 285 -18.17 29.59 -45.44
C PRO A 285 -16.63 29.37 -45.76
N PRO A 286 -16.16 28.56 -46.75
CA PRO A 286 -15.80 27.14 -46.59
C PRO A 286 -14.42 26.71 -47.18
N ASN A 287 -14.11 25.41 -46.98
CA ASN A 287 -13.40 24.49 -47.91
C ASN A 287 -11.86 24.36 -47.88
N GLY A 288 -11.36 23.11 -47.85
CA GLY A 288 -9.94 22.80 -48.07
C GLY A 288 -9.44 21.38 -47.70
N GLN A 289 -9.60 20.43 -48.64
CA GLN A 289 -8.67 19.35 -49.04
C GLN A 289 -8.13 18.25 -48.08
N GLN A 290 -8.48 17.02 -48.47
CA GLN A 290 -7.66 15.80 -48.67
C GLN A 290 -6.19 15.77 -48.17
N GLN A 291 -5.85 14.69 -47.45
CA GLN A 291 -4.68 13.86 -47.79
C GLN A 291 -4.79 12.43 -47.25
N GLN A 292 -4.70 11.47 -48.18
CA GLN A 292 -4.39 10.07 -47.92
C GLN A 292 -2.92 9.95 -47.50
N GLN A 293 -2.63 9.20 -46.44
CA GLN A 293 -1.32 8.57 -46.28
C GLN A 293 -1.49 7.11 -45.85
N VAL A 294 -1.12 6.24 -46.79
CA VAL A 294 -0.75 4.86 -46.59
C VAL A 294 0.66 4.87 -46.00
N GLN A 295 0.86 4.39 -44.78
CA GLN A 295 2.20 4.06 -44.31
C GLN A 295 2.17 2.77 -43.48
N GLN A 296 2.70 1.73 -44.12
CA GLN A 296 3.12 0.48 -43.50
C GLN A 296 4.08 0.76 -42.33
N ARG A 297 3.95 0.01 -41.23
CA ARG A 297 5.13 -0.37 -40.45
C ARG A 297 5.03 -1.77 -39.84
N PRO A 298 6.00 -2.65 -40.15
CA PRO A 298 6.25 -3.91 -39.46
C PRO A 298 7.04 -3.65 -38.18
N GLY A 299 6.81 -4.45 -37.13
CA GLY A 299 7.58 -4.35 -35.89
C GLY A 299 6.77 -4.77 -34.67
N SER A 300 6.52 -6.06 -34.56
CA SER A 300 6.01 -6.74 -33.37
C SER A 300 6.93 -6.47 -32.17
N ALA A 301 6.54 -5.51 -31.32
CA ALA A 301 7.11 -5.36 -29.99
C ALA A 301 6.56 -6.47 -29.08
N PRO A 302 7.41 -7.32 -28.49
CA PRO A 302 6.97 -8.32 -27.54
C PRO A 302 6.74 -7.67 -26.16
N GLY A 303 5.56 -7.86 -25.57
CA GLY A 303 5.47 -7.97 -24.11
C GLY A 303 4.61 -6.97 -23.32
N MET A 304 3.61 -6.31 -23.91
CA MET A 304 2.58 -5.61 -23.10
C MET A 304 1.20 -6.18 -23.41
N LEU A 305 0.73 -7.09 -22.55
CA LEU A 305 -0.63 -7.61 -22.62
C LEU A 305 -1.59 -6.48 -22.22
N PRO A 306 -2.47 -6.01 -23.12
CA PRO A 306 -3.53 -5.10 -22.74
C PRO A 306 -4.38 -5.76 -21.65
N ILE A 307 -4.77 -5.00 -20.63
CA ILE A 307 -5.79 -5.45 -19.67
C ILE A 307 -7.08 -5.61 -20.48
N SER A 308 -7.37 -6.83 -20.92
CA SER A 308 -8.56 -7.15 -21.71
C SER A 308 -9.80 -6.75 -20.91
N THR A 309 -10.47 -5.69 -21.35
CA THR A 309 -11.78 -5.28 -20.87
C THR A 309 -12.91 -6.16 -21.40
N GLY A 310 -12.60 -7.12 -22.27
CA GLY A 310 -13.56 -8.06 -22.86
C GLY A 310 -13.73 -9.36 -22.06
N ARG A 311 -14.74 -10.13 -22.48
CA ARG A 311 -14.99 -11.50 -22.00
C ARG A 311 -13.72 -12.37 -22.11
N PRO A 312 -13.38 -13.18 -21.08
CA PRO A 312 -12.25 -14.11 -21.12
C PRO A 312 -12.33 -15.02 -22.34
N THR A 313 -11.23 -15.09 -23.08
CA THR A 313 -11.05 -16.11 -24.11
C THR A 313 -10.85 -17.48 -23.48
N LEU A 314 -11.15 -18.55 -24.23
CA LEU A 314 -10.93 -19.92 -23.77
C LEU A 314 -9.45 -20.16 -23.42
N ALA A 315 -8.52 -19.63 -24.21
CA ALA A 315 -7.08 -19.74 -23.95
C ALA A 315 -6.67 -19.08 -22.63
N GLN A 316 -7.20 -17.89 -22.33
CA GLN A 316 -6.98 -17.21 -21.05
C GLN A 316 -7.50 -18.03 -19.86
N MET A 317 -8.69 -18.62 -19.99
CA MET A 317 -9.24 -19.50 -18.95
C MET A 317 -8.38 -20.75 -18.72
N VAL A 318 -7.89 -21.40 -19.78
CA VAL A 318 -6.98 -22.56 -19.66
C VAL A 318 -5.68 -22.18 -18.95
N ALA A 319 -5.07 -21.05 -19.32
CA ALA A 319 -3.87 -20.54 -18.67
C ALA A 319 -4.11 -20.20 -17.19
N ALA A 320 -5.25 -19.58 -16.87
CA ALA A 320 -5.63 -19.25 -15.50
C ALA A 320 -5.86 -20.50 -14.63
N VAL A 321 -6.48 -21.55 -15.17
CA VAL A 321 -6.61 -22.85 -14.48
C VAL A 321 -5.25 -23.47 -14.20
N ALA A 322 -4.33 -23.45 -15.17
CA ALA A 322 -2.97 -23.96 -14.99
C ALA A 322 -2.20 -23.16 -13.92
N MET A 323 -2.31 -21.83 -13.93
CA MET A 323 -1.72 -20.94 -12.93
C MET A 323 -2.25 -21.25 -11.52
N VAL A 324 -3.57 -21.30 -11.33
CA VAL A 324 -4.18 -21.59 -10.03
C VAL A 324 -3.75 -22.97 -9.52
N ARG A 325 -3.68 -23.98 -10.39
CA ARG A 325 -3.19 -25.31 -10.03
C ARG A 325 -1.74 -25.26 -9.56
N ARG A 326 -0.86 -24.60 -10.31
CA ARG A 326 0.56 -24.41 -9.93
C ARG A 326 0.68 -23.74 -8.56
N LEU A 327 -0.05 -22.64 -8.34
CA LEU A 327 -0.04 -21.91 -7.08
C LEU A 327 -0.57 -22.74 -5.91
N LYS A 328 -1.57 -23.61 -6.14
CA LYS A 328 -2.05 -24.56 -5.12
C LYS A 328 -0.98 -25.58 -4.77
N GLU A 329 -0.27 -26.11 -5.77
CA GLU A 329 0.83 -27.07 -5.55
C GLU A 329 1.97 -26.42 -4.76
N GLU A 330 2.42 -25.23 -5.17
CA GLU A 330 3.44 -24.46 -4.46
C GLU A 330 3.06 -24.18 -3.00
N ASN A 331 1.76 -23.99 -2.71
CA ASN A 331 1.28 -23.68 -1.36
C ASN A 331 1.08 -24.92 -0.47
N LYS A 332 1.14 -26.16 -0.99
CA LYS A 332 0.96 -27.37 -0.16
C LYS A 332 1.99 -27.49 0.96
N HIS A 333 3.18 -26.93 0.76
CA HIS A 333 4.27 -26.97 1.74
C HIS A 333 4.33 -25.74 2.63
N VAL A 334 3.44 -24.76 2.42
CA VAL A 334 3.39 -23.56 3.26
C VAL A 334 2.73 -23.95 4.58
N GLN A 335 3.57 -24.18 5.60
CA GLN A 335 3.09 -24.37 6.97
C GLN A 335 2.43 -23.09 7.49
N PHE A 336 1.60 -23.22 8.53
CA PHE A 336 1.07 -22.08 9.24
C PHE A 336 2.22 -21.11 9.57
N PRO A 337 2.04 -19.80 9.32
CA PRO A 337 2.99 -18.80 9.77
C PRO A 337 3.23 -18.90 11.29
N THR A 338 2.19 -19.33 12.02
CA THR A 338 2.21 -19.57 13.45
C THR A 338 2.14 -21.07 13.73
N THR A 339 3.24 -21.67 14.16
CA THR A 339 3.28 -23.09 14.57
C THR A 339 2.73 -23.32 15.98
N ARG A 340 2.45 -22.26 16.72
CA ARG A 340 1.97 -22.33 18.11
C ARG A 340 0.46 -22.16 18.18
N PRO A 341 -0.25 -23.05 18.91
CA PRO A 341 -1.65 -22.83 19.22
C PRO A 341 -1.85 -21.48 19.93
N VAL A 342 -2.85 -20.74 19.47
CA VAL A 342 -3.35 -19.48 20.03
C VAL A 342 -4.42 -19.81 21.05
N HIS A 343 -4.37 -19.17 22.21
CA HIS A 343 -5.44 -19.25 23.20
C HIS A 343 -6.61 -18.35 22.77
N ILE A 344 -7.82 -18.91 22.73
CA ILE A 344 -9.06 -18.16 22.49
C ILE A 344 -9.91 -18.29 23.76
N ASP A 345 -10.17 -17.15 24.40
CA ASP A 345 -10.98 -17.08 25.61
C ASP A 345 -12.36 -17.71 25.38
N ASP A 346 -12.91 -18.38 26.40
CA ASP A 346 -14.20 -19.06 26.31
C ASP A 346 -15.33 -18.08 25.91
N ALA A 347 -15.26 -16.82 26.38
CA ALA A 347 -16.19 -15.76 26.02
C ALA A 347 -16.13 -15.40 24.52
N GLN A 348 -14.96 -15.44 23.91
CA GLN A 348 -14.75 -15.12 22.49
C GLN A 348 -14.94 -16.33 21.57
N ARG A 349 -14.91 -17.56 22.12
CA ARG A 349 -14.97 -18.80 21.33
C ARG A 349 -16.24 -18.90 20.49
N LEU A 350 -17.39 -18.45 21.01
CA LEU A 350 -18.64 -18.45 20.27
C LEU A 350 -18.57 -17.53 19.04
N GLU A 351 -18.08 -16.30 19.24
CA GLU A 351 -17.89 -15.32 18.15
C GLU A 351 -16.88 -15.83 17.13
N TYR A 352 -15.75 -16.37 17.59
CA TYR A 352 -14.74 -16.97 16.73
C TYR A 352 -15.33 -18.05 15.84
N ASN A 353 -16.06 -19.01 16.40
CA ASN A 353 -16.66 -20.10 15.63
C ASN A 353 -17.66 -19.57 14.59
N ALA A 354 -18.45 -18.54 14.93
CA ALA A 354 -19.36 -17.90 13.99
C ALA A 354 -18.63 -17.22 12.84
N GLN A 355 -17.62 -16.40 13.14
CA GLN A 355 -16.81 -15.69 12.15
C GLN A 355 -16.00 -16.65 11.27
N PHE A 356 -15.38 -17.67 11.86
CA PHE A 356 -14.60 -18.67 11.11
C PHE A 356 -15.50 -19.49 10.19
N LYS A 357 -16.70 -19.88 10.63
CA LYS A 357 -17.68 -20.55 9.77
C LYS A 357 -18.11 -19.66 8.60
N HIS A 358 -18.28 -18.36 8.82
CA HIS A 358 -18.55 -17.39 7.75
C HIS A 358 -17.38 -17.30 6.76
N LEU A 359 -16.15 -17.12 7.26
CA LEU A 359 -14.92 -17.10 6.46
C LEU A 359 -14.78 -18.38 5.62
N HIS A 360 -14.98 -19.55 6.22
CA HIS A 360 -14.89 -20.84 5.54
C HIS A 360 -15.84 -20.94 4.33
N ARG A 361 -17.09 -20.47 4.48
CA ARG A 361 -18.06 -20.43 3.36
C ARG A 361 -17.61 -19.48 2.25
N LEU A 362 -17.08 -18.31 2.61
CA LEU A 362 -16.56 -17.34 1.66
C LEU A 362 -15.38 -17.89 0.87
N VAL A 363 -14.38 -18.47 1.53
CA VAL A 363 -13.19 -19.03 0.84
C VAL A 363 -13.54 -20.26 0.01
N THR A 364 -14.51 -21.07 0.41
CA THR A 364 -14.97 -22.22 -0.40
C THR A 364 -15.59 -21.74 -1.72
N THR A 365 -16.42 -20.69 -1.65
CA THR A 365 -17.02 -20.07 -2.84
C THR A 365 -15.97 -19.40 -3.71
N LEU A 366 -14.99 -18.74 -3.08
CA LEU A 366 -13.87 -18.09 -3.76
C LEU A 366 -12.99 -19.11 -4.49
N ASP A 367 -12.72 -20.27 -3.88
CA ASP A 367 -11.88 -21.32 -4.45
C ASP A 367 -12.41 -21.81 -5.80
N GLN A 368 -13.73 -21.96 -5.92
CA GLN A 368 -14.41 -22.32 -7.17
C GLN A 368 -14.28 -21.23 -8.24
N LYS A 369 -14.15 -19.97 -7.83
CA LYS A 369 -14.04 -18.79 -8.72
C LYS A 369 -12.59 -18.42 -9.03
N LEU A 370 -11.59 -19.05 -8.40
CA LEU A 370 -10.18 -18.68 -8.57
C LEU A 370 -9.70 -18.63 -10.03
N PRO A 371 -10.04 -19.59 -10.92
CA PRO A 371 -9.63 -19.49 -12.32
C PRO A 371 -10.20 -18.25 -13.02
N HIS A 372 -11.42 -17.83 -12.68
CA HIS A 372 -12.04 -16.63 -13.25
C HIS A 372 -11.38 -15.36 -12.70
N LEU A 373 -11.11 -15.35 -11.39
CA LEU A 373 -10.34 -14.27 -10.74
C LEU A 373 -8.95 -14.12 -11.37
N ALA A 374 -8.29 -15.24 -11.67
CA ALA A 374 -6.94 -15.24 -12.25
C ALA A 374 -6.86 -14.71 -13.68
N VAL A 375 -7.99 -14.60 -14.39
CA VAL A 375 -8.02 -13.90 -15.69
C VAL A 375 -7.98 -12.39 -15.52
N CYS A 376 -8.58 -11.84 -14.46
CA CYS A 376 -8.76 -10.40 -14.29
C CYS A 376 -7.92 -9.77 -13.17
N MET A 377 -7.28 -10.59 -12.33
CA MET A 377 -6.41 -10.16 -11.24
C MET A 377 -4.97 -10.60 -11.50
N ARG A 378 -4.03 -9.86 -10.91
CA ARG A 378 -2.61 -10.21 -10.96
C ARG A 378 -2.31 -11.49 -10.18
N GLU A 379 -1.29 -12.22 -10.61
CA GLU A 379 -0.87 -13.50 -10.02
C GLU A 379 -0.54 -13.39 -8.52
N ASP A 380 0.04 -12.28 -8.06
CA ASP A 380 0.36 -12.05 -6.64
C ASP A 380 -0.90 -12.00 -5.76
N VAL A 381 -1.99 -11.41 -6.27
CA VAL A 381 -3.29 -11.41 -5.60
C VAL A 381 -3.85 -12.83 -5.55
N ILE A 382 -3.79 -13.58 -6.65
CA ILE A 382 -4.26 -14.97 -6.71
C ILE A 382 -3.46 -15.87 -5.76
N LYS A 383 -2.14 -15.74 -5.73
CA LYS A 383 -1.27 -16.47 -4.82
C LYS A 383 -1.64 -16.22 -3.36
N LYS A 384 -1.96 -14.97 -3.03
CA LYS A 384 -2.44 -14.59 -1.68
C LYS A 384 -3.78 -15.26 -1.37
N LEU A 385 -4.75 -15.23 -2.28
CA LEU A 385 -6.06 -15.87 -2.08
C LEU A 385 -5.93 -17.39 -1.92
N VAL A 386 -5.08 -18.04 -2.72
CA VAL A 386 -4.77 -19.47 -2.59
C VAL A 386 -4.21 -19.79 -1.21
N MET A 387 -3.24 -19.00 -0.72
CA MET A 387 -2.67 -19.19 0.62
C MET A 387 -3.73 -19.02 1.71
N MET A 388 -4.61 -18.01 1.59
CA MET A 388 -5.73 -17.82 2.52
C MET A 388 -6.68 -19.03 2.56
N ILE A 389 -6.99 -19.61 1.39
CA ILE A 389 -7.80 -20.82 1.30
C ILE A 389 -7.11 -21.99 2.01
N SER A 390 -5.82 -22.22 1.76
CA SER A 390 -5.04 -23.29 2.41
C SER A 390 -5.00 -23.13 3.93
N VAL A 391 -4.73 -21.93 4.44
CA VAL A 391 -4.69 -21.64 5.88
C VAL A 391 -6.04 -21.88 6.55
N VAL A 392 -7.15 -21.48 5.89
CA VAL A 392 -8.50 -21.73 6.42
C VAL A 392 -8.86 -23.22 6.40
N GLN A 393 -8.47 -23.95 5.36
CA GLN A 393 -8.65 -25.41 5.29
C GLN A 393 -7.89 -26.11 6.42
N GLN A 394 -6.62 -25.75 6.62
CA GLN A 394 -5.79 -26.31 7.69
C GLN A 394 -6.36 -25.99 9.08
N GLN A 395 -6.82 -24.75 9.32
CA GLN A 395 -7.44 -24.40 10.60
C GLN A 395 -8.71 -25.22 10.85
N ARG A 396 -9.50 -25.52 9.81
CA ARG A 396 -10.69 -26.35 9.95
C ARG A 396 -10.36 -27.79 10.35
N GLU A 397 -9.27 -28.35 9.81
CA GLU A 397 -8.76 -29.67 10.23
C GLU A 397 -8.37 -29.65 11.71
N MET A 398 -7.65 -28.60 12.14
CA MET A 398 -7.25 -28.43 13.55
C MET A 398 -8.42 -28.12 14.50
N LEU A 399 -9.51 -27.50 14.02
CA LEU A 399 -10.73 -27.36 14.82
C LEU A 399 -11.47 -28.70 14.99
N SER A 400 -11.22 -29.64 14.09
CA SER A 400 -11.81 -30.98 14.13
C SER A 400 -10.95 -31.97 14.94
N SER A 401 -9.73 -31.58 15.34
CA SER A 401 -8.86 -32.42 16.19
C SER A 401 -9.30 -32.41 17.65
N ASN A 402 -8.85 -33.43 18.40
CA ASN A 402 -9.02 -33.51 19.85
C ASN A 402 -7.65 -33.61 20.54
N PRO A 403 -7.19 -32.58 21.29
CA PRO A 403 -7.93 -31.36 21.63
C PRO A 403 -8.09 -30.41 20.43
N THR A 404 -9.12 -29.56 20.48
CA THR A 404 -9.36 -28.51 19.48
C THR A 404 -8.22 -27.49 19.54
N GLN A 405 -7.59 -27.21 18.40
CA GLN A 405 -6.47 -26.27 18.34
C GLN A 405 -6.81 -25.07 17.46
N TYR A 406 -6.52 -23.88 17.97
CA TYR A 406 -6.67 -22.62 17.26
C TYR A 406 -5.27 -22.13 16.88
N PHE A 407 -5.03 -21.79 15.61
CA PHE A 407 -3.78 -21.19 15.13
C PHE A 407 -4.00 -19.79 14.57
N MET A 408 -5.24 -19.47 14.21
CA MET A 408 -5.63 -18.13 13.78
C MET A 408 -6.36 -17.40 14.93
N PRO A 409 -5.91 -16.22 15.36
CA PRO A 409 -6.65 -15.37 16.27
C PRO A 409 -7.92 -14.80 15.61
N LEU A 410 -8.91 -14.41 16.43
CA LEU A 410 -10.19 -13.83 15.95
C LEU A 410 -9.99 -12.67 14.98
N GLN A 411 -9.05 -11.77 15.29
CA GLN A 411 -8.74 -10.61 14.46
C GLN A 411 -8.28 -11.01 13.05
N TRP A 412 -7.52 -12.11 12.90
CA TRP A 412 -7.13 -12.58 11.57
C TRP A 412 -8.32 -13.09 10.78
N VAL A 413 -9.22 -13.83 11.43
CA VAL A 413 -10.44 -14.31 10.79
C VAL A 413 -11.24 -13.13 10.23
N GLN A 414 -11.45 -12.08 11.03
CA GLN A 414 -12.14 -10.86 10.61
C GLN A 414 -11.42 -10.15 9.44
N GLN A 415 -10.09 -10.02 9.50
CA GLN A 415 -9.31 -9.42 8.42
C GLN A 415 -9.36 -10.23 7.11
N MET A 416 -9.32 -11.56 7.21
CA MET A 416 -9.44 -12.44 6.05
C MET A 416 -10.83 -12.34 5.42
N ILE A 417 -11.90 -12.24 6.22
CA ILE A 417 -13.27 -11.99 5.72
C ILE A 417 -13.29 -10.72 4.87
N MET A 418 -12.74 -9.61 5.40
CA MET A 418 -12.70 -8.33 4.69
C MET A 418 -11.95 -8.44 3.35
N GLN A 419 -10.80 -9.12 3.33
CA GLN A 419 -10.01 -9.33 2.11
C GLN A 419 -10.71 -10.20 1.06
N VAL A 420 -11.36 -11.29 1.49
CA VAL A 420 -12.13 -12.16 0.58
C VAL A 420 -13.32 -11.40 -0.01
N ASN A 421 -14.03 -10.61 0.80
CA ASN A 421 -15.14 -9.77 0.33
C ASN A 421 -14.66 -8.71 -0.65
N GLN A 422 -13.51 -8.07 -0.40
CA GLN A 422 -12.92 -7.11 -1.33
C GLN A 422 -12.57 -7.75 -2.68
N ALA A 423 -11.98 -8.95 -2.68
CA ALA A 423 -11.68 -9.69 -3.91
C ALA A 423 -12.96 -10.07 -4.68
N ASN A 424 -13.99 -10.56 -3.97
CA ASN A 424 -15.30 -10.85 -4.56
C ASN A 424 -15.97 -9.61 -5.16
N HIS A 425 -15.89 -8.47 -4.48
CA HIS A 425 -16.42 -7.21 -4.99
C HIS A 425 -15.69 -6.75 -6.26
N ALA A 426 -14.35 -6.76 -6.25
CA ALA A 426 -13.54 -6.43 -7.42
C ALA A 426 -13.87 -7.32 -8.62
N PHE A 427 -14.04 -8.63 -8.39
CA PHE A 427 -14.48 -9.58 -9.42
C PHE A 427 -15.87 -9.25 -9.97
N THR A 428 -16.83 -8.96 -9.08
CA THR A 428 -18.21 -8.64 -9.48
C THR A 428 -18.25 -7.36 -10.32
N THR A 429 -17.51 -6.34 -9.92
CA THR A 429 -17.35 -5.09 -10.68
C THR A 429 -16.73 -5.36 -12.06
N TRP A 430 -15.69 -6.19 -12.12
CA TRP A 430 -15.08 -6.57 -13.40
C TRP A 430 -16.05 -7.35 -14.30
N VAL A 431 -16.80 -8.33 -13.76
CA VAL A 431 -17.81 -9.09 -14.52
C VAL A 431 -18.89 -8.16 -15.08
N ASN A 432 -19.37 -7.23 -14.26
CA ASN A 432 -20.38 -6.25 -14.68
C ASN A 432 -19.87 -5.34 -15.81
N ASN A 433 -18.60 -4.94 -15.75
CA ASN A 433 -17.99 -4.14 -16.80
C ASN A 433 -17.79 -4.95 -18.10
N ALA A 434 -17.31 -6.19 -17.98
CA ALA A 434 -17.10 -7.08 -19.12
C ALA A 434 -18.41 -7.44 -19.84
N MET A 435 -19.53 -7.53 -19.11
CA MET A 435 -20.86 -7.75 -19.70
C MET A 435 -21.43 -6.52 -20.40
N ARG A 436 -21.03 -5.31 -19.97
CA ARG A 436 -21.49 -4.04 -20.58
C ARG A 436 -20.73 -3.70 -21.86
N SER A 437 -19.48 -4.12 -21.98
CA SER A 437 -18.76 -4.14 -23.25
C SER A 437 -19.32 -5.23 -24.14
N GLY A 438 -20.49 -4.96 -24.74
CA GLY A 438 -21.08 -5.82 -25.76
C GLY A 438 -20.11 -6.07 -26.91
N PRO A 439 -20.36 -7.11 -27.73
CA PRO A 439 -19.56 -7.33 -28.93
C PRO A 439 -19.50 -6.02 -29.75
N PRO A 440 -18.33 -5.63 -30.26
CA PRO A 440 -18.25 -4.48 -31.15
C PRO A 440 -19.30 -4.69 -32.24
N ALA A 441 -20.19 -3.72 -32.43
CA ALA A 441 -21.15 -3.79 -33.52
C ALA A 441 -20.32 -3.88 -34.81
N ASP A 442 -20.34 -5.05 -35.45
CA ASP A 442 -19.71 -5.25 -36.74
C ASP A 442 -20.35 -4.24 -37.69
N GLY A 443 -19.63 -3.14 -37.93
CA GLY A 443 -20.05 -2.07 -38.82
C GLY A 443 -20.09 -2.63 -40.23
N ASN A 444 -21.30 -2.87 -40.71
CA ASN A 444 -21.61 -3.25 -42.08
C ASN A 444 -21.43 -2.05 -43.03
#